data_AF-A0A5M3N0F2-F1
#
_entry.id   AF-A0A5M3N0F2-F1
#
_cell.length_a   1.000
_cell.length_b   1.000
_cell.length_c   1.000
_cell.angle_alpha   90.00
_cell.angle_beta   90.00
_cell.angle_gamma   90.00
#
_symmetry.space_group_name_H-M   'P 1'
#
loop_
_entity.id
_entity.type
_entity.pdbx_description
1 polymer ?
#
loop_
_entity_poly.entity_id
_entity_poly.type
_entity_poly.pdbx_seq_one_letter_code
_entity_poly.pdbx_strand_id
1 'polypeptide(L)'
;MSPLALQPRPFPPPTLTDVPVEYIFDQLRNLAPYYWNKPETADCTIVIPVPNNRPRPLQALSTPESAAEHAARRRAMEYAFNSHPAHPPIVLKLHVDYLTARSTFLRGLFTGKSPHELLQDFRRTSSSGTAPSSPPPIPPSRLPRVLPNSPPGHPIVVLPVPDPASIHLVFYWMYHGKTRSLEDCLAQGIVEWEGVARNVEYLGLPSEIKIFLGRWYGNWLLPNPARDEIVANPFGEDDDDDESDDDDDDDGFSADESGSEMSCGEDDGMPPRREILERGRNRAVRPLARGHPPRP
;
A
#
# COMPACT_ATOMS: atom_id res chain seq x y z
N MET A 1 27.60 -25.55 7.55
CA MET A 1 26.43 -25.02 8.28
C MET A 1 25.41 -24.63 7.22
N SER A 2 24.39 -25.46 7.01
CA SER A 2 23.35 -25.16 6.02
C SER A 2 22.57 -23.92 6.48
N PRO A 3 22.30 -22.93 5.61
CA PRO A 3 21.38 -21.86 5.97
C PRO A 3 20.05 -22.53 6.30
N LEU A 4 19.51 -22.26 7.50
CA LEU A 4 18.19 -22.75 7.89
C LEU A 4 17.19 -22.18 6.87
N ALA A 5 16.71 -23.05 5.99
CA ALA A 5 15.77 -22.69 4.96
C ALA A 5 14.50 -22.16 5.62
N LEU A 6 13.93 -21.10 5.06
CA LEU A 6 12.58 -20.67 5.43
C LEU A 6 11.64 -21.85 5.26
N GLN A 7 10.90 -22.18 6.32
CA GLN A 7 9.82 -23.13 6.20
C GLN A 7 8.71 -22.45 5.41
N PRO A 8 8.37 -22.92 4.19
CA PRO A 8 7.34 -22.29 3.38
C PRO A 8 6.02 -22.27 4.15
N ARG A 9 5.41 -21.09 4.26
CA ARG A 9 4.08 -20.93 4.86
C ARG A 9 3.09 -20.55 3.76
N PRO A 10 2.42 -21.52 3.13
CA PRO A 10 1.40 -21.22 2.13
C PRO A 10 0.20 -20.54 2.80
N PHE A 11 -0.51 -19.73 2.02
CA PHE A 11 -1.79 -19.15 2.42
C PHE A 11 -2.88 -19.58 1.44
N PRO A 12 -4.02 -20.12 1.92
CA PRO A 12 -4.31 -20.42 3.32
C PRO A 12 -3.43 -21.56 3.86
N PRO A 13 -3.22 -21.64 5.20
CA PRO A 13 -2.59 -22.80 5.82
C PRO A 13 -3.31 -24.11 5.41
N PRO A 14 -2.61 -25.25 5.30
CA PRO A 14 -3.22 -26.51 4.86
C PRO A 14 -4.39 -26.98 5.73
N THR A 15 -4.42 -26.57 7.00
CA THR A 15 -5.51 -26.86 7.93
C THR A 15 -6.79 -26.07 7.64
N LEU A 16 -6.73 -25.07 6.75
CA LEU A 16 -7.83 -24.18 6.38
C LEU A 16 -8.17 -24.27 4.89
N THR A 17 -7.73 -25.32 4.18
CA THR A 17 -7.95 -25.43 2.72
C THR A 17 -9.43 -25.46 2.33
N ASP A 18 -10.29 -26.04 3.17
CA ASP A 18 -11.74 -26.14 2.91
C ASP A 18 -12.54 -24.96 3.49
N VAL A 19 -11.86 -23.97 4.08
CA VAL A 19 -12.51 -22.79 4.66
C VAL A 19 -12.55 -21.65 3.63
N PRO A 20 -13.73 -21.04 3.38
CA PRO A 20 -13.83 -19.89 2.50
C PRO A 20 -12.84 -18.78 2.87
N VAL A 21 -12.13 -18.24 1.88
CA VAL A 21 -11.05 -17.27 2.12
C VAL A 21 -11.59 -15.99 2.75
N GLU A 22 -12.81 -15.60 2.40
CA GLU A 22 -13.54 -14.46 2.95
C GLU A 22 -13.74 -14.63 4.46
N TYR A 23 -14.11 -15.85 4.90
CA TYR A 23 -14.25 -16.17 6.31
C TYR A 23 -12.91 -16.06 7.05
N ILE A 24 -11.82 -16.54 6.44
CA ILE A 24 -10.47 -16.39 7.02
C ILE A 24 -10.12 -14.91 7.19
N PHE A 25 -10.43 -14.06 6.20
CA PHE A 25 -10.18 -12.63 6.29
C PHE A 25 -10.99 -11.96 7.40
N ASP A 26 -12.24 -12.34 7.58
CA ASP A 26 -13.08 -11.77 8.64
C ASP A 26 -12.62 -12.22 10.02
N GLN A 27 -12.20 -13.48 10.18
CA GLN A 27 -11.58 -13.95 11.41
C GLN A 27 -10.28 -13.20 11.74
N LEU A 28 -9.41 -13.00 10.74
CA LEU A 28 -8.20 -12.19 10.93
C LEU A 28 -8.54 -10.75 11.33
N ARG A 29 -9.52 -10.11 10.69
CA ARG A 29 -9.96 -8.74 11.06
C ARG A 29 -10.50 -8.67 12.48
N ASN A 30 -11.25 -9.67 12.92
CA ASN A 30 -11.79 -9.75 14.28
C ASN A 30 -10.69 -9.91 15.33
N LEU A 31 -9.63 -10.64 14.99
CA LEU A 31 -8.47 -10.84 15.86
C LEU A 31 -7.49 -9.65 15.84
N ALA A 32 -7.51 -8.81 14.81
CA ALA A 32 -6.56 -7.71 14.63
C ALA A 32 -6.34 -6.83 15.87
N PRO A 33 -7.36 -6.42 16.65
CA PRO A 33 -7.16 -5.62 17.86
C PRO A 33 -6.28 -6.28 18.94
N TYR A 34 -6.22 -7.61 18.95
CA TYR A 34 -5.41 -8.38 19.91
C TYR A 34 -3.95 -8.56 19.47
N TYR A 35 -3.65 -8.36 18.19
CA TYR A 35 -2.31 -8.60 17.61
C TYR A 35 -1.64 -7.33 17.09
N TRP A 36 -2.41 -6.32 16.71
CA TRP A 36 -1.88 -5.04 16.26
C TRP A 36 -1.13 -4.34 17.40
N ASN A 37 0.06 -3.79 17.11
CA ASN A 37 0.95 -3.18 18.10
C ASN A 37 1.33 -4.10 19.30
N LYS A 38 1.28 -5.42 19.13
CA LYS A 38 1.76 -6.43 20.09
C LYS A 38 3.04 -7.09 19.60
N PRO A 39 4.21 -6.44 19.73
CA PRO A 39 5.48 -6.99 19.25
C PRO A 39 5.88 -8.32 19.90
N GLU A 40 5.30 -8.66 21.05
CA GLU A 40 5.51 -9.92 21.78
C GLU A 40 4.84 -11.12 21.13
N THR A 41 3.77 -10.92 20.34
CA THR A 41 3.07 -11.98 19.61
C THR A 41 3.54 -12.12 18.17
N ALA A 42 4.31 -11.15 17.68
CA ALA A 42 4.78 -11.10 16.30
C ALA A 42 5.68 -12.30 15.96
N ASP A 43 5.43 -12.90 14.80
CA ASP A 43 6.18 -14.04 14.28
C ASP A 43 7.04 -13.67 13.05
N CYS A 44 7.14 -12.39 12.70
CA CYS A 44 8.14 -11.89 11.76
C CYS A 44 8.60 -10.46 12.07
N THR A 45 9.76 -10.09 11.52
CA THR A 45 10.28 -8.72 11.57
C THR A 45 10.50 -8.21 10.15
N ILE A 46 9.90 -7.07 9.81
CA ILE A 46 10.15 -6.34 8.56
C ILE A 46 11.10 -5.18 8.85
N VAL A 47 12.19 -5.10 8.10
CA VAL A 47 13.19 -4.03 8.15
C VAL A 47 13.12 -3.25 6.84
N ILE A 48 12.76 -1.98 6.93
CA ILE A 48 12.59 -1.10 5.77
C ILE A 48 13.74 -0.10 5.74
N PRO A 49 14.62 -0.17 4.74
CA PRO A 49 15.65 0.84 4.53
C PRO A 49 15.02 2.19 4.18
N VAL A 50 15.43 3.26 4.85
CA VAL A 50 15.03 4.63 4.51
C VAL A 50 16.11 5.24 3.62
N PRO A 51 15.83 5.57 2.35
CA PRO A 51 16.82 6.14 1.45
C PRO A 51 17.24 7.53 1.93
N ASN A 52 18.55 7.77 2.00
CA ASN A 52 19.09 9.08 2.32
C ASN A 52 19.06 9.95 1.06
N ASN A 53 18.07 10.85 0.94
CA ASN A 53 17.99 11.83 -0.14
C ASN A 53 18.96 13.01 0.08
N ARG A 54 20.14 12.79 0.68
CA ARG A 54 21.17 13.83 0.67
C ARG A 54 21.69 13.99 -0.76
N PRO A 55 21.60 15.18 -1.37
CA PRO A 55 22.35 15.46 -2.58
C PRO A 55 23.81 15.19 -2.25
N ARG A 56 24.43 14.23 -2.95
CA ARG A 56 25.85 13.95 -2.85
C ARG A 56 26.57 15.28 -3.05
N PRO A 57 27.38 15.78 -2.09
CA PRO A 57 28.22 16.93 -2.35
C PRO A 57 29.08 16.56 -3.56
N LEU A 58 29.07 17.39 -4.60
CA LEU A 58 30.03 17.31 -5.69
C LEU A 58 31.42 17.64 -5.10
N GLN A 59 32.07 16.63 -4.53
CA GLN A 59 33.46 16.67 -4.08
C GLN A 59 34.07 15.33 -4.49
N ALA A 60 35.25 15.25 -5.08
CA ALA A 60 36.13 16.17 -5.75
C ALA A 60 37.05 15.24 -6.56
N LEU A 61 37.64 15.73 -7.66
CA LEU A 61 38.75 15.05 -8.31
C LEU A 61 39.81 14.72 -7.25
N SER A 62 40.09 13.45 -6.98
CA SER A 62 41.27 13.05 -6.21
C SER A 62 41.74 11.68 -6.67
N THR A 63 43.03 11.66 -6.94
CA THR A 63 43.90 10.68 -7.60
C THR A 63 43.96 9.31 -6.91
N PRO A 64 44.31 8.24 -7.65
CA PRO A 64 44.48 6.92 -7.09
C PRO A 64 45.95 6.69 -6.72
N GLU A 65 46.28 6.54 -5.44
CA GLU A 65 47.49 5.79 -5.08
C GLU A 65 47.46 5.26 -3.65
N SER A 66 47.70 3.95 -3.57
CA SER A 66 48.28 3.22 -2.43
C SER A 66 47.52 3.16 -1.10
N ALA A 67 46.76 2.08 -0.91
CA ALA A 67 46.59 1.41 0.39
C ALA A 67 45.99 0.01 0.18
N ALA A 68 46.65 -0.80 -0.65
CA ALA A 68 46.25 -2.16 -0.97
C ALA A 68 46.96 -3.18 -0.06
N GLU A 69 46.99 -3.01 1.26
CA GLU A 69 47.55 -4.02 2.16
C GLU A 69 47.16 -3.69 3.61
N HIS A 70 46.09 -4.33 4.11
CA HIS A 70 45.72 -4.51 5.54
C HIS A 70 44.21 -4.73 5.75
N ALA A 71 43.38 -4.73 4.70
CA ALA A 71 41.92 -4.92 4.83
C ALA A 71 41.43 -6.39 4.83
N ALA A 72 42.32 -7.38 5.03
CA ALA A 72 41.99 -8.79 4.78
C ALA A 72 41.53 -9.61 6.01
N ARG A 73 41.39 -9.02 7.21
CA ARG A 73 41.11 -9.81 8.44
C ARG A 73 39.95 -9.35 9.33
N ARG A 74 39.04 -8.50 8.81
CA ARG A 74 37.76 -8.14 9.47
C ARG A 74 36.50 -8.33 8.59
N ARG A 75 36.58 -9.12 7.51
CA ARG A 75 35.51 -9.19 6.48
C ARG A 75 34.39 -10.20 6.75
N ALA A 76 33.88 -10.30 7.99
CA ALA A 76 32.76 -11.21 8.28
C ALA A 76 31.50 -10.54 8.90
N MET A 77 31.50 -9.24 9.20
CA MET A 77 30.27 -8.57 9.67
C MET A 77 30.11 -7.10 9.23
N GLU A 78 31.07 -6.56 8.46
CA GLU A 78 31.17 -5.12 8.16
C GLU A 78 30.80 -4.78 6.70
N TYR A 79 29.79 -5.48 6.16
CA TYR A 79 29.05 -5.06 4.94
C TYR A 79 27.60 -4.67 5.27
N ALA A 80 27.30 -4.47 6.55
CA ALA A 80 26.07 -3.90 7.01
C ALA A 80 26.18 -2.36 6.87
N PHE A 81 25.30 -1.75 6.07
CA PHE A 81 25.01 -0.30 6.15
C PHE A 81 26.12 0.72 5.76
N ASN A 82 26.86 0.54 4.66
CA ASN A 82 27.70 1.63 4.10
C ASN A 82 26.91 2.81 3.47
N SER A 83 25.74 3.12 4.02
CA SER A 83 25.14 4.43 4.01
C SER A 83 25.03 4.86 5.48
N HIS A 84 25.90 5.76 5.94
CA HIS A 84 25.76 6.41 7.24
C HIS A 84 24.28 6.79 7.50
N PRO A 85 23.65 6.34 8.60
CA PRO A 85 22.23 6.58 8.80
C PRO A 85 22.05 8.01 9.32
N ALA A 86 21.60 8.91 8.44
CA ALA A 86 20.91 10.11 8.90
C ALA A 86 19.55 9.73 9.52
N HIS A 87 18.99 8.56 9.16
CA HIS A 87 17.78 8.00 9.74
C HIS A 87 17.93 6.50 10.00
N PRO A 88 17.54 6.00 11.19
CA PRO A 88 17.49 4.56 11.45
C PRO A 88 16.45 3.89 10.53
N PRO A 89 16.67 2.62 10.13
CA PRO A 89 15.67 1.88 9.37
C PRO A 89 14.38 1.74 10.18
N ILE A 90 13.24 1.66 9.48
CA ILE A 90 11.96 1.37 10.13
C ILE A 90 11.93 -0.14 10.39
N VAL A 91 11.73 -0.53 11.65
CA VAL A 91 11.66 -1.93 12.06
C VAL A 91 10.26 -2.20 12.61
N LEU A 92 9.56 -3.14 11.99
CA LEU A 92 8.19 -3.50 12.33
C LEU A 92 8.11 -4.98 12.68
N LYS A 93 7.55 -5.28 13.85
CA LYS A 93 7.26 -6.64 14.29
C LYS A 93 5.80 -6.94 13.94
N LEU A 94 5.59 -7.90 13.05
CA LEU A 94 4.29 -8.17 12.42
C LEU A 94 4.01 -9.67 12.39
N HIS A 95 2.83 -10.03 11.90
CA HIS A 95 2.33 -11.39 11.85
C HIS A 95 2.23 -11.87 10.40
N VAL A 96 2.87 -12.99 10.07
CA VAL A 96 2.97 -13.55 8.72
C VAL A 96 1.58 -13.79 8.11
N ASP A 97 0.63 -14.27 8.90
CA ASP A 97 -0.72 -14.61 8.40
C ASP A 97 -1.46 -13.38 7.86
N TYR A 98 -1.37 -12.24 8.55
CA TYR A 98 -1.96 -10.99 8.07
C TYR A 98 -1.27 -10.48 6.79
N LEU A 99 0.05 -10.61 6.73
CA LEU A 99 0.84 -10.17 5.58
C LEU A 99 0.56 -11.02 4.34
N THR A 100 0.58 -12.34 4.48
CA THR A 100 0.40 -13.30 3.37
C THR A 100 -1.05 -13.43 2.92
N ALA A 101 -2.00 -13.19 3.82
CA ALA A 101 -3.43 -13.09 3.49
C ALA A 101 -3.70 -12.01 2.45
N ARG A 102 -3.07 -10.84 2.61
CA ARG A 102 -3.38 -9.64 1.83
C ARG A 102 -2.38 -9.30 0.73
N SER A 103 -1.14 -9.78 0.81
CA SER A 103 -0.10 -9.48 -0.18
C SER A 103 0.34 -10.73 -0.93
N THR A 104 0.11 -10.74 -2.23
CA THR A 104 0.60 -11.79 -3.14
C THR A 104 2.14 -11.81 -3.19
N PHE A 105 2.76 -10.63 -3.14
CA PHE A 105 4.21 -10.47 -3.10
C PHE A 105 4.81 -11.08 -1.83
N LEU A 106 4.29 -10.73 -0.65
CA LEU A 106 4.81 -11.24 0.62
C LEU A 106 4.53 -12.74 0.76
N ARG A 107 3.39 -13.22 0.29
CA ARG A 107 3.11 -14.67 0.19
C ARG A 107 4.21 -15.38 -0.58
N GLY A 108 4.54 -14.89 -1.78
CA GLY A 108 5.62 -15.45 -2.57
C GLY A 108 6.97 -15.39 -1.84
N LEU A 109 7.29 -14.27 -1.19
CA LEU A 109 8.52 -14.08 -0.43
C LEU A 109 8.65 -15.05 0.75
N PHE A 110 7.59 -15.24 1.54
CA PHE A 110 7.58 -16.18 2.67
C PHE A 110 7.51 -17.65 2.24
N THR A 111 7.06 -17.95 1.01
CA THR A 111 7.16 -19.29 0.42
C THR A 111 8.54 -19.60 -0.18
N GLY A 112 9.45 -18.63 -0.20
CA GLY A 112 10.81 -18.81 -0.70
C GLY A 112 11.00 -18.54 -2.20
N LYS A 113 10.03 -17.91 -2.88
CA LYS A 113 10.24 -17.43 -4.26
C LYS A 113 11.43 -16.49 -4.32
N SER A 114 12.19 -16.54 -5.40
CA SER A 114 13.33 -15.64 -5.55
C SER A 114 12.85 -14.18 -5.70
N PRO A 115 13.59 -13.19 -5.17
CA PRO A 115 13.24 -11.77 -5.33
C PRO A 115 13.07 -11.35 -6.78
N HIS A 116 13.82 -11.98 -7.69
CA HIS A 116 13.73 -11.74 -9.12
C HIS A 116 12.44 -12.29 -9.73
N GLU A 117 11.99 -13.48 -9.34
CA GLU A 117 10.71 -14.05 -9.78
C GLU A 117 9.53 -13.16 -9.35
N LEU A 118 9.54 -12.70 -8.09
CA LEU A 118 8.47 -11.83 -7.56
C LEU A 118 8.34 -10.53 -8.35
N LEU A 119 9.48 -9.91 -8.70
CA LEU A 119 9.49 -8.68 -9.50
C LEU A 119 9.10 -8.94 -10.96
N GLN A 120 9.34 -10.14 -11.50
CA GLN A 120 8.91 -10.50 -12.85
C GLN A 120 7.39 -10.77 -12.91
N ASP A 121 6.84 -11.48 -11.93
CA ASP A 121 5.39 -11.72 -11.79
C ASP A 121 4.63 -10.38 -11.72
N PHE A 122 5.17 -9.42 -10.96
CA PHE A 122 4.65 -8.06 -10.87
C PHE A 122 4.62 -7.32 -12.24
N ARG A 123 5.67 -7.48 -13.05
CA ARG A 123 5.72 -6.83 -14.37
C ARG A 123 4.77 -7.44 -15.37
N ARG A 124 4.62 -8.78 -15.35
CA ARG A 124 3.74 -9.51 -16.27
C ARG A 124 2.26 -9.19 -16.04
N THR A 125 1.86 -8.97 -14.79
CA THR A 125 0.49 -8.57 -14.46
C THR A 125 0.17 -7.11 -14.83
N SER A 126 1.19 -6.28 -15.04
CA SER A 126 1.04 -4.85 -15.35
C SER A 126 1.20 -4.52 -16.85
N SER A 127 1.65 -5.48 -17.67
CA SER A 127 1.97 -5.26 -19.09
C SER A 127 1.21 -6.20 -20.03
N SER A 128 -0.02 -5.85 -20.40
CA SER A 128 -0.65 -6.32 -21.63
C SER A 128 -0.18 -5.43 -22.79
N GLY A 129 1.05 -5.63 -23.27
CA GLY A 129 1.56 -4.87 -24.41
C GLY A 129 3.08 -4.75 -24.42
N THR A 130 3.68 -5.32 -25.48
CA THR A 130 5.05 -5.17 -25.97
C THR A 130 6.22 -5.51 -25.02
N ALA A 131 7.08 -6.41 -25.51
CA ALA A 131 8.20 -7.02 -24.80
C ALA A 131 9.17 -6.00 -24.16
N PRO A 132 9.67 -6.25 -22.94
CA PRO A 132 10.60 -5.33 -22.30
C PRO A 132 12.04 -5.60 -22.76
N SER A 133 12.70 -4.55 -23.22
CA SER A 133 14.17 -4.44 -23.21
C SER A 133 14.69 -4.68 -21.78
N SER A 134 15.81 -5.38 -21.66
CA SER A 134 16.34 -5.80 -20.36
C SER A 134 16.52 -4.58 -19.44
N PRO A 135 15.92 -4.58 -18.22
CA PRO A 135 16.10 -3.49 -17.28
C PRO A 135 17.57 -3.40 -16.82
N PRO A 136 18.04 -2.21 -16.42
CA PRO A 136 19.33 -2.08 -15.76
C PRO A 136 19.38 -2.96 -14.49
N PRO A 137 20.55 -3.55 -14.16
CA PRO A 137 20.68 -4.43 -13.00
C PRO A 137 20.33 -3.66 -11.72
N ILE A 138 19.26 -4.08 -11.06
CA ILE A 138 18.85 -3.52 -9.77
C ILE A 138 19.92 -3.90 -8.74
N PRO A 139 20.50 -2.94 -8.00
CA PRO A 139 21.48 -3.25 -6.97
C PRO A 139 20.89 -4.25 -5.95
N PRO A 140 21.65 -5.25 -5.50
CA PRO A 140 21.16 -6.25 -4.55
C PRO A 140 20.72 -5.63 -3.21
N SER A 141 21.23 -4.44 -2.88
CA SER A 141 20.80 -3.67 -1.70
C SER A 141 19.35 -3.21 -1.76
N ARG A 142 18.75 -3.15 -2.95
CA ARG A 142 17.35 -2.74 -3.19
C ARG A 142 16.40 -3.91 -3.40
N LEU A 143 16.90 -5.16 -3.34
CA LEU A 143 16.05 -6.32 -3.49
C LEU A 143 15.45 -6.75 -2.15
N PRO A 144 14.15 -7.11 -2.14
CA PRO A 144 13.51 -7.73 -0.98
C PRO A 144 14.24 -9.03 -0.69
N ARG A 145 14.57 -9.30 0.57
CA ARG A 145 15.25 -10.55 0.93
C ARG A 145 15.00 -10.92 2.38
N VAL A 146 14.98 -12.21 2.63
CA VAL A 146 14.96 -12.74 3.99
C VAL A 146 16.39 -12.95 4.47
N LEU A 147 16.69 -12.54 5.69
CA LEU A 147 18.03 -12.63 6.24
C LEU A 147 18.36 -14.08 6.64
N PRO A 148 19.57 -14.57 6.30
CA PRO A 148 19.96 -15.96 6.57
C PRO A 148 20.11 -16.27 8.07
N ASN A 149 20.30 -15.25 8.90
CA ASN A 149 20.49 -15.39 10.36
C ASN A 149 19.17 -15.18 11.13
N SER A 150 18.02 -15.40 10.50
CA SER A 150 16.72 -15.28 11.16
C SER A 150 16.53 -16.42 12.16
N PRO A 151 15.97 -16.16 13.36
CA PRO A 151 15.62 -17.22 14.30
C PRO A 151 14.64 -18.23 13.68
N PRO A 152 14.69 -19.52 14.08
CA PRO A 152 13.71 -20.51 13.66
C PRO A 152 12.28 -20.03 13.98
N GLY A 153 11.41 -20.02 12.98
CA GLY A 153 10.02 -19.59 13.13
C GLY A 153 9.78 -18.07 13.15
N HIS A 154 10.84 -17.24 13.10
CA HIS A 154 10.75 -15.78 13.09
C HIS A 154 11.57 -15.15 11.95
N PRO A 155 11.08 -15.16 10.69
CA PRO A 155 11.79 -14.56 9.57
C PRO A 155 12.03 -13.05 9.76
N ILE A 156 13.26 -12.61 9.50
CA ILE A 156 13.62 -11.20 9.41
C ILE A 156 13.77 -10.83 7.94
N VAL A 157 12.90 -9.96 7.45
CA VAL A 157 12.81 -9.58 6.04
C VAL A 157 13.29 -8.16 5.84
N VAL A 158 14.24 -7.95 4.94
CA VAL A 158 14.56 -6.62 4.42
C VAL A 158 13.62 -6.32 3.27
N LEU A 159 12.81 -5.27 3.40
CA LEU A 159 11.77 -4.90 2.45
C LEU A 159 11.97 -3.43 2.00
N PRO A 160 12.69 -3.19 0.90
CA PRO A 160 12.79 -1.87 0.30
C PRO A 160 11.46 -1.49 -0.36
N VAL A 161 10.72 -0.57 0.26
CA VAL A 161 9.42 -0.10 -0.26
C VAL A 161 9.56 1.23 -1.02
N PRO A 162 8.69 1.50 -2.01
CA PRO A 162 8.68 2.76 -2.75
C PRO A 162 8.55 4.01 -1.88
N ASP A 163 7.71 3.96 -0.84
CA ASP A 163 7.52 5.07 0.10
C ASP A 163 7.51 4.58 1.56
N PRO A 164 8.64 4.71 2.30
CA PRO A 164 8.70 4.29 3.69
C PRO A 164 7.77 5.08 4.63
N ALA A 165 7.33 6.30 4.27
CA ALA A 165 6.51 7.12 5.15
C ALA A 165 5.08 6.57 5.28
N SER A 166 4.49 6.07 4.19
CA SER A 166 3.11 5.54 4.19
C SER A 166 2.97 4.06 4.53
N ILE A 167 4.07 3.30 4.57
CA ILE A 167 4.02 1.83 4.66
C ILE A 167 3.31 1.31 5.92
N HIS A 168 3.44 2.02 7.05
CA HIS A 168 2.77 1.64 8.29
C HIS A 168 1.25 1.65 8.14
N LEU A 169 0.69 2.62 7.40
CA LEU A 169 -0.76 2.69 7.14
C LEU A 169 -1.23 1.56 6.23
N VAL A 170 -0.37 1.15 5.27
CA VAL A 170 -0.66 0.01 4.41
C VAL A 170 -0.72 -1.28 5.24
N PHE A 171 0.23 -1.50 6.15
CA PHE A 171 0.18 -2.64 7.08
C PHE A 171 -1.00 -2.55 8.04
N TYR A 172 -1.34 -1.38 8.55
CA TYR A 172 -2.54 -1.18 9.36
C TYR A 172 -3.81 -1.60 8.59
N TRP A 173 -3.92 -1.22 7.31
CA TRP A 173 -5.03 -1.66 6.47
C TRP A 173 -5.03 -3.19 6.26
N MET A 174 -3.86 -3.83 6.13
CA MET A 174 -3.79 -5.29 6.01
C MET A 174 -4.32 -6.02 7.25
N TYR A 175 -4.20 -5.41 8.44
CA TYR A 175 -4.75 -5.96 9.69
C TYR A 175 -6.26 -5.73 9.81
N HIS A 176 -6.69 -4.48 9.65
CA HIS A 176 -8.06 -4.10 10.00
C HIS A 176 -9.03 -4.12 8.82
N GLY A 177 -8.52 -4.06 7.59
CA GLY A 177 -9.32 -3.90 6.37
C GLY A 177 -10.07 -2.57 6.27
N LYS A 178 -9.86 -1.63 7.20
CA LYS A 178 -10.57 -0.35 7.29
C LYS A 178 -9.75 0.76 6.62
N THR A 179 -10.41 1.59 5.81
CA THR A 179 -9.77 2.68 5.07
C THR A 179 -9.82 4.03 5.78
N ARG A 180 -10.60 4.19 6.86
CA ARG A 180 -10.78 5.46 7.58
C ARG A 180 -9.45 6.11 7.98
N SER A 181 -8.53 5.35 8.57
CA SER A 181 -7.22 5.88 8.98
C SER A 181 -6.36 6.30 7.79
N LEU A 182 -6.46 5.61 6.65
CA LEU A 182 -5.79 6.03 5.41
C LEU A 182 -6.38 7.33 4.87
N GLU A 183 -7.71 7.42 4.86
CA GLU A 183 -8.44 8.62 4.42
C GLU A 183 -8.09 9.85 5.27
N ASP A 184 -8.10 9.71 6.60
CA ASP A 184 -7.74 10.78 7.53
C ASP A 184 -6.30 11.28 7.29
N CYS A 185 -5.33 10.36 7.16
CA CYS A 185 -3.94 10.72 6.90
C CYS A 185 -3.72 11.36 5.53
N LEU A 186 -4.44 10.90 4.49
CA LEU A 186 -4.41 11.50 3.16
C LEU A 186 -5.03 12.90 3.17
N ALA A 187 -6.16 13.07 3.86
CA ALA A 187 -6.87 14.33 3.95
C ALA A 187 -6.13 15.40 4.76
N GLN A 188 -5.32 14.97 5.75
CA GLN A 188 -4.42 15.84 6.52
C GLN A 188 -3.08 16.10 5.82
N GLY A 189 -2.79 15.43 4.69
CA GLY A 189 -1.51 15.55 4.00
C GLY A 189 -0.33 14.95 4.76
N ILE A 190 -0.57 14.04 5.72
CA ILE A 190 0.48 13.32 6.46
C ILE A 190 1.21 12.36 5.52
N VAL A 191 0.49 11.77 4.56
CA VAL A 191 1.02 10.89 3.53
C VAL A 191 0.58 11.35 2.16
N GLU A 192 1.43 11.11 1.16
CA GLU A 192 1.11 11.38 -0.24
C GLU A 192 0.35 10.19 -0.84
N TRP A 193 -0.70 10.47 -1.61
CA TRP A 193 -1.47 9.45 -2.32
C TRP A 193 -0.58 8.57 -3.21
N GLU A 194 0.36 9.18 -3.94
CA GLU A 194 1.30 8.47 -4.82
C GLU A 194 2.19 7.49 -4.05
N GLY A 195 2.59 7.85 -2.82
CA GLY A 195 3.36 6.97 -1.94
C GLY A 195 2.58 5.72 -1.55
N VAL A 196 1.32 5.91 -1.12
CA VAL A 196 0.43 4.80 -0.76
C VAL A 196 0.16 3.92 -1.98
N ALA A 197 -0.20 4.51 -3.13
CA ALA A 197 -0.52 3.78 -4.36
C ALA A 197 0.66 2.93 -4.83
N ARG A 198 1.89 3.48 -4.85
CA ARG A 198 3.09 2.71 -5.23
C ARG A 198 3.38 1.56 -4.27
N ASN A 199 3.17 1.74 -2.96
CA ASN A 199 3.31 0.65 -1.99
C ASN A 199 2.25 -0.44 -2.19
N VAL A 200 1.00 -0.07 -2.44
CA VAL A 200 -0.12 -0.98 -2.71
C VAL A 200 0.14 -1.84 -3.95
N GLU A 201 0.64 -1.21 -5.02
CA GLU A 201 1.08 -1.90 -6.22
C GLU A 201 2.26 -2.81 -5.93
N TYR A 202 3.34 -2.28 -5.35
CA TYR A 202 4.56 -3.02 -5.04
C TYR A 202 4.31 -4.29 -4.23
N LEU A 203 3.42 -4.23 -3.23
CA LEU A 203 3.06 -5.37 -2.40
C LEU A 203 2.03 -6.31 -3.06
N GLY A 204 1.52 -5.98 -4.24
CA GLY A 204 0.51 -6.79 -4.92
C GLY A 204 -0.75 -6.99 -4.07
N LEU A 205 -1.26 -5.89 -3.48
CA LEU A 205 -2.46 -5.90 -2.66
C LEU A 205 -3.74 -6.01 -3.52
N PRO A 206 -4.86 -6.50 -2.95
CA PRO A 206 -6.09 -6.76 -3.71
C PRO A 206 -6.77 -5.47 -4.18
N SER A 207 -7.74 -5.63 -5.08
CA SER A 207 -8.47 -4.52 -5.69
C SER A 207 -9.24 -3.65 -4.70
N GLU A 208 -9.63 -4.18 -3.52
CA GLU A 208 -10.36 -3.44 -2.48
C GLU A 208 -9.69 -2.10 -2.12
N ILE A 209 -8.40 -2.12 -1.78
CA ILE A 209 -7.65 -0.89 -1.46
C ILE A 209 -7.40 -0.03 -2.70
N LYS A 210 -7.25 -0.64 -3.88
CA LYS A 210 -7.05 0.10 -5.14
C LYS A 210 -8.30 0.88 -5.54
N ILE A 211 -9.49 0.28 -5.40
CA ILE A 211 -10.78 0.93 -5.63
C ILE A 211 -10.94 2.12 -4.68
N PHE A 212 -10.62 1.94 -3.40
CA PHE A 212 -10.61 3.03 -2.43
C PHE A 212 -9.69 4.17 -2.87
N LEU A 213 -8.43 3.88 -3.21
CA LEU A 213 -7.48 4.90 -3.65
C LEU A 213 -7.91 5.60 -4.94
N GLY A 214 -8.52 4.89 -5.87
CA GLY A 214 -9.06 5.46 -7.11
C GLY A 214 -10.24 6.41 -6.85
N ARG A 215 -11.17 6.01 -5.97
CA ARG A 215 -12.30 6.86 -5.55
C ARG A 215 -11.81 8.10 -4.82
N TRP A 216 -10.87 7.95 -3.89
CA TRP A 216 -10.28 9.06 -3.16
C TRP A 216 -9.60 10.05 -4.11
N TYR A 217 -8.82 9.56 -5.07
CA TYR A 217 -8.13 10.38 -6.07
C TYR A 217 -9.11 11.13 -6.98
N GLY A 218 -10.15 10.46 -7.47
CA GLY A 218 -11.19 11.08 -8.29
C GLY A 218 -11.91 12.22 -7.57
N ASN A 219 -12.31 11.99 -6.31
CA ASN A 219 -12.93 13.00 -5.46
C ASN A 219 -11.98 14.17 -5.13
N TRP A 220 -10.67 13.90 -5.04
CA TRP A 220 -9.67 14.93 -4.74
C TRP A 220 -9.29 15.78 -5.95
N LEU A 221 -9.21 15.20 -7.15
CA LEU A 221 -8.91 15.93 -8.40
C LEU A 221 -10.07 16.79 -8.87
N LEU A 222 -11.29 16.28 -8.73
CA LEU A 222 -12.53 16.96 -9.07
C LEU A 222 -13.36 17.03 -7.79
N PRO A 223 -13.09 18.01 -6.90
CA PRO A 223 -14.02 18.32 -5.82
C PRO A 223 -15.29 18.80 -6.49
N ASN A 224 -16.22 17.88 -6.76
CA ASN A 224 -17.37 18.13 -7.60
C ASN A 224 -18.29 19.11 -6.86
N PRO A 225 -18.40 20.39 -7.28
CA PRO A 225 -19.34 21.31 -6.64
C PRO A 225 -20.79 20.88 -6.88
N ALA A 226 -21.06 20.08 -7.92
CA ALA A 226 -22.41 19.68 -8.31
C ALA A 226 -23.00 18.52 -7.49
N ARG A 227 -22.24 17.90 -6.57
CA ARG A 227 -22.80 16.87 -5.66
C ARG A 227 -23.46 17.45 -4.41
N ASP A 228 -23.11 18.68 -4.03
CA ASP A 228 -23.74 19.37 -2.90
C ASP A 228 -24.97 20.19 -3.34
N GLU A 229 -25.16 20.49 -4.63
CA GLU A 229 -26.33 21.24 -5.11
C GLU A 229 -27.59 20.39 -5.33
N ILE A 230 -27.48 19.06 -5.48
CA ILE A 230 -28.64 18.19 -5.73
C ILE A 230 -29.49 17.98 -4.45
N VAL A 231 -28.96 18.28 -3.26
CA VAL A 231 -29.73 18.18 -1.99
C VAL A 231 -30.43 19.50 -1.63
N ALA A 232 -30.21 20.59 -2.38
CA ALA A 232 -30.74 21.91 -2.05
C ALA A 232 -31.93 22.37 -2.90
N ASN A 233 -32.39 21.59 -3.89
CA ASN A 233 -33.54 21.97 -4.72
C ASN A 233 -34.60 20.85 -4.80
N PRO A 234 -35.53 20.78 -3.84
CA PRO A 234 -36.74 19.95 -3.96
C PRO A 234 -37.82 20.54 -4.88
N PHE A 235 -37.56 21.68 -5.57
CA PHE A 235 -38.53 22.35 -6.43
C PHE A 235 -37.87 22.96 -7.67
N GLY A 236 -37.37 22.12 -8.57
CA GLY A 236 -36.99 22.50 -9.93
C GLY A 236 -37.81 21.70 -10.91
N GLU A 237 -39.05 22.14 -11.13
CA GLU A 237 -39.96 21.68 -12.18
C GLU A 237 -39.39 21.99 -13.57
N ASP A 238 -39.73 21.09 -14.51
CA ASP A 238 -39.83 21.24 -15.96
C ASP A 238 -38.57 21.60 -16.77
N ASP A 239 -38.02 20.60 -17.48
CA ASP A 239 -38.01 20.72 -18.94
C ASP A 239 -37.93 19.33 -19.60
N ASP A 240 -38.76 19.19 -20.62
CA ASP A 240 -39.16 17.99 -21.33
C ASP A 240 -38.15 17.52 -22.41
N ASP A 241 -38.44 16.34 -22.95
CA ASP A 241 -38.06 15.81 -24.28
C ASP A 241 -36.61 15.32 -24.52
N ASP A 242 -36.43 13.99 -24.55
CA ASP A 242 -36.14 13.31 -25.83
C ASP A 242 -36.48 11.81 -25.75
N GLU A 243 -37.43 11.40 -26.59
CA GLU A 243 -37.90 10.04 -26.74
C GLU A 243 -36.93 9.24 -27.61
N SER A 244 -36.58 8.03 -27.18
CA SER A 244 -36.17 6.97 -28.10
C SER A 244 -36.79 5.65 -27.67
N ASP A 245 -37.87 5.32 -28.37
CA ASP A 245 -38.45 3.99 -28.55
C ASP A 245 -37.38 2.98 -28.95
N ASP A 246 -37.41 1.81 -28.32
CA ASP A 246 -37.46 0.50 -28.99
C ASP A 246 -37.67 -0.58 -27.90
N ASP A 247 -38.93 -1.02 -27.78
CA ASP A 247 -39.45 -2.40 -27.72
C ASP A 247 -38.41 -3.55 -27.68
N ASP A 248 -38.60 -4.73 -27.10
CA ASP A 248 -39.64 -5.43 -26.35
C ASP A 248 -38.91 -6.72 -25.89
N ASP A 249 -39.13 -7.22 -24.69
CA ASP A 249 -39.62 -8.61 -24.50
C ASP A 249 -39.61 -9.07 -23.04
N ASP A 250 -40.76 -9.65 -22.75
CA ASP A 250 -41.41 -10.10 -21.54
C ASP A 250 -40.93 -11.49 -21.11
N ASP A 251 -40.70 -11.71 -19.81
CA ASP A 251 -41.38 -12.79 -19.08
C ASP A 251 -41.15 -12.74 -17.56
N GLY A 252 -42.27 -12.81 -16.85
CA GLY A 252 -42.37 -12.49 -15.44
C GLY A 252 -42.08 -13.63 -14.47
N PHE A 253 -42.05 -13.24 -13.19
CA PHE A 253 -42.52 -14.09 -12.11
C PHE A 253 -43.09 -13.23 -10.99
N SER A 254 -44.35 -13.49 -10.65
CA SER A 254 -45.14 -12.79 -9.64
C SER A 254 -45.15 -13.52 -8.30
N ALA A 255 -45.39 -12.71 -7.26
CA ALA A 255 -46.02 -13.05 -5.96
C ALA A 255 -45.10 -13.72 -4.91
N ASP A 256 -45.11 -13.39 -3.63
CA ASP A 256 -46.04 -12.60 -2.81
C ASP A 256 -45.41 -12.10 -1.49
N GLU A 257 -46.21 -11.32 -0.77
CA GLU A 257 -45.96 -10.46 0.38
C GLU A 257 -45.60 -11.13 1.71
N SER A 258 -44.91 -10.39 2.59
CA SER A 258 -45.41 -10.24 3.98
C SER A 258 -44.79 -9.03 4.67
N GLY A 259 -45.66 -8.08 5.03
CA GLY A 259 -45.29 -6.84 5.70
C GLY A 259 -44.94 -6.97 7.18
N SER A 260 -44.40 -5.89 7.74
CA SER A 260 -44.81 -5.39 9.05
C SER A 260 -44.28 -3.98 9.25
N GLU A 261 -45.23 -3.06 9.41
CA GLU A 261 -45.06 -1.66 9.79
C GLU A 261 -44.91 -1.59 11.32
N MET A 262 -43.90 -0.87 11.82
CA MET A 262 -43.93 -0.34 13.19
C MET A 262 -43.26 1.03 13.21
N SER A 263 -44.08 2.00 13.59
CA SER A 263 -43.86 3.43 13.71
C SER A 263 -43.38 3.82 15.13
N CYS A 264 -42.81 5.03 15.19
CA CYS A 264 -42.78 6.02 16.28
C CYS A 264 -41.50 6.21 17.10
N GLY A 265 -41.07 7.48 17.21
CA GLY A 265 -40.12 7.97 18.21
C GLY A 265 -39.26 9.15 17.74
N GLU A 266 -39.84 10.35 17.76
CA GLU A 266 -39.12 11.64 17.82
C GLU A 266 -38.18 11.68 19.03
N ASP A 267 -36.96 12.23 18.91
CA ASP A 267 -36.38 13.11 19.94
C ASP A 267 -35.16 13.91 19.44
N ASP A 268 -35.09 15.11 20.00
CA ASP A 268 -34.27 16.28 19.73
C ASP A 268 -32.75 16.13 19.84
N GLY A 269 -32.03 17.03 19.14
CA GLY A 269 -30.68 17.41 19.56
C GLY A 269 -29.69 17.69 18.43
N MET A 270 -29.93 18.72 17.63
CA MET A 270 -28.97 19.25 16.64
C MET A 270 -27.83 20.00 17.35
N PRO A 271 -26.56 19.52 17.34
CA PRO A 271 -25.43 20.26 17.89
C PRO A 271 -24.96 21.37 16.94
N PRO A 272 -24.27 22.40 17.46
CA PRO A 272 -24.01 23.64 16.73
C PRO A 272 -23.00 23.44 15.59
N ARG A 273 -23.29 24.12 14.47
CA ARG A 273 -22.41 24.41 13.34
C ARG A 273 -20.99 24.70 13.82
N ARG A 274 -20.07 23.77 13.58
CA ARG A 274 -18.64 24.06 13.62
C ARG A 274 -18.20 24.62 12.28
N GLU A 275 -17.40 25.65 12.38
CA GLU A 275 -16.83 26.47 11.32
C GLU A 275 -16.28 25.63 10.17
N ILE A 276 -16.66 26.02 8.96
CA ILE A 276 -16.06 25.58 7.71
C ILE A 276 -14.64 26.14 7.71
N LEU A 277 -13.69 25.34 8.19
CA LEU A 277 -12.27 25.57 7.96
C LEU A 277 -12.06 25.45 6.46
N GLU A 278 -11.87 26.60 5.81
CA GLU A 278 -11.37 26.76 4.45
C GLU A 278 -10.28 25.71 4.21
N ARG A 279 -10.62 24.65 3.47
CA ARG A 279 -9.70 23.55 3.17
C ARG A 279 -8.75 24.03 2.09
N GLY A 280 -7.77 24.79 2.56
CA GLY A 280 -6.71 25.46 1.83
C GLY A 280 -5.99 24.51 0.91
N ARG A 281 -6.26 24.71 -0.36
CA ARG A 281 -5.47 24.32 -1.51
C ARG A 281 -4.10 24.98 -1.38
N ASN A 282 -3.14 24.34 -0.73
CA ASN A 282 -1.74 24.76 -0.79
C ASN A 282 -1.19 24.40 -2.17
N ARG A 283 -1.57 25.22 -3.15
CA ARG A 283 -1.07 25.25 -4.51
C ARG A 283 0.38 25.72 -4.48
N ALA A 284 1.27 24.95 -3.85
CA ALA A 284 2.70 25.06 -4.09
C ALA A 284 2.97 24.40 -5.45
N VAL A 285 2.72 25.21 -6.48
CA VAL A 285 3.06 25.01 -7.88
C VAL A 285 4.42 24.33 -8.00
N ARG A 286 4.47 23.10 -8.54
CA ARG A 286 5.69 22.59 -9.15
C ARG A 286 5.74 23.11 -10.59
N PRO A 287 6.73 23.94 -10.97
CA PRO A 287 6.90 24.37 -12.35
C PRO A 287 7.41 23.18 -13.17
N LEU A 288 6.62 22.71 -14.12
CA LEU A 288 7.12 21.94 -15.26
C LEU A 288 7.73 22.94 -16.25
N ALA A 289 8.97 23.36 -16.01
CA ALA A 289 9.72 24.16 -16.97
C ALA A 289 10.88 23.35 -17.55
N ARG A 290 10.68 22.88 -18.78
CA ARG A 290 11.76 22.62 -19.74
C ARG A 290 12.51 23.95 -19.96
N GLY A 291 13.80 23.98 -19.67
CA GLY A 291 14.67 25.13 -19.93
C GLY A 291 15.98 24.67 -20.53
N HIS A 292 16.09 24.78 -21.85
CA HIS A 292 17.33 24.65 -22.60
C HIS A 292 18.26 25.82 -22.24
N PRO A 293 19.56 25.62 -21.95
CA PRO A 293 20.45 26.77 -21.75
C PRO A 293 20.87 27.38 -23.10
N PRO A 294 21.02 28.72 -23.19
CA PRO A 294 21.68 29.36 -24.32
C PRO A 294 23.20 29.12 -24.23
N ARG A 295 23.82 28.83 -25.37
CA ARG A 295 25.27 28.74 -25.50
C ARG A 295 25.89 30.14 -25.47
N PRO A 296 27.06 30.31 -24.83
CA PRO A 296 27.94 31.45 -25.10
C PRO A 296 28.58 31.33 -26.49
#